data_AF-A0A934JNT0-F1
#
_entry.id   AF-A0A934JNT0-F1
#
_cell.length_a   1.000
_cell.length_b   1.000
_cell.length_c   1.000
_cell.angle_alpha   90.00
_cell.angle_beta   90.00
_cell.angle_gamma   90.00
#
_symmetry.space_group_name_H-M   'P 1'
#
loop_
_entity.id
_entity.type
_entity.pdbx_description
1 polymer ?
#
loop_
_entity_poly.entity_id
_entity_poly.type
_entity_poly.pdbx_seq_one_letter_code
_entity_poly.pdbx_strand_id
1 'polypeptide(L)'
;MAFARTRVPLIKPIQMDKKMSLIKKRRLERLAKINAQNQAAKPANKSGKAAAPVVSKMQQKLINKRAEKAKAEAEKAEAEKVADEGLGSEKTDELENKVDSVESAVDDVKNDVDNQTEKTDEVAASVDELTSDLDSVKNDVSDLEGQVGYLDGRVDDVEYDVQQIKDKLEDSSEYLGNSELETHKAILAASIDEMRDVEEIEDRKAYKAEAIKKLEAFVNGYVKSGAKYPNIVAVWVMVWLFDLDDIAKAVPLALHLASQKIHKMPTRFNSSIYQFIGDDVYDWANARLKANKSAGPYLDDVMKAIESEKWQLSDIVHGKMYAMHGKHLDALAEDVPALEAYEKAMQLNPRAGVKKNIVRLKNKLGKV
;
A
#
# COMPACT_ATOMS: atom_id res chain seq x y z
N MET A 1 -25.86 48.26 23.70
CA MET A 1 -26.24 46.86 23.98
C MET A 1 -25.21 45.95 23.33
N ALA A 2 -24.41 45.23 24.12
CA ALA A 2 -23.35 44.38 23.63
C ALA A 2 -23.93 43.03 23.15
N PHE A 3 -23.88 42.77 21.84
CA PHE A 3 -24.20 41.46 21.29
C PHE A 3 -23.02 40.50 21.49
N ALA A 4 -23.25 39.46 22.28
CA ALA A 4 -22.30 38.38 22.52
C ALA A 4 -22.04 37.59 21.22
N ARG A 5 -20.78 37.48 20.82
CA ARG A 5 -20.36 36.60 19.72
C ARG A 5 -20.43 35.15 20.18
N THR A 6 -21.42 34.41 19.70
CA THR A 6 -21.46 32.95 19.75
C THR A 6 -20.29 32.40 18.93
N ARG A 7 -19.29 31.79 19.60
CA ARG A 7 -18.20 31.07 18.92
C ARG A 7 -18.79 29.81 18.28
N VAL A 8 -18.70 29.70 16.95
CA VAL A 8 -18.91 28.45 16.22
C VAL A 8 -17.91 27.41 16.74
N PRO A 9 -18.34 26.19 17.12
CA PRO A 9 -17.45 25.20 17.70
C PRO A 9 -16.39 24.74 16.69
N LEU A 10 -15.15 24.65 17.15
CA LEU A 10 -14.02 24.02 16.42
C LEU A 10 -14.36 22.56 16.12
N ILE A 11 -14.39 22.20 14.84
CA ILE A 11 -14.49 20.80 14.39
C ILE A 11 -13.25 20.06 14.92
N LYS A 12 -13.47 19.03 15.74
CA LYS A 12 -12.38 18.24 16.35
C LYS A 12 -11.57 17.51 15.27
N PRO A 13 -10.24 17.36 15.44
CA PRO A 13 -9.42 16.58 14.52
C PRO A 13 -9.87 15.11 14.51
N ILE A 14 -10.07 14.55 13.31
CA ILE A 14 -10.49 13.17 13.09
C ILE A 14 -9.36 12.24 13.53
N GLN A 15 -9.59 11.46 14.59
CA GLN A 15 -8.63 10.49 15.11
C GLN A 15 -8.57 9.26 14.18
N MET A 16 -7.39 8.88 13.69
CA MET A 16 -7.21 7.67 12.90
C MET A 16 -7.15 6.42 13.80
N ASP A 17 -8.20 5.61 13.80
CA ASP A 17 -8.21 4.29 14.45
C ASP A 17 -7.31 3.29 13.70
N LYS A 18 -6.51 2.52 14.45
CA LYS A 18 -5.61 1.48 13.95
C LYS A 18 -6.36 0.31 13.30
N LYS A 19 -7.65 0.11 13.60
CA LYS A 19 -8.51 -0.93 13.00
C LYS A 19 -9.20 -0.54 11.67
N MET A 20 -8.99 0.65 11.14
CA MET A 20 -9.66 1.07 9.89
C MET A 20 -9.12 0.38 8.62
N SER A 21 -10.06 0.03 7.71
CA SER A 21 -9.74 -0.50 6.37
C SER A 21 -8.91 0.50 5.56
N LEU A 22 -8.08 -0.02 4.65
CA LEU A 22 -7.18 0.81 3.82
C LEU A 22 -7.97 1.83 2.97
N ILE A 23 -9.20 1.48 2.59
CA ILE A 23 -10.10 2.32 1.81
C ILE A 23 -10.64 3.47 2.67
N LYS A 24 -11.09 3.19 3.91
CA LYS A 24 -11.52 4.22 4.86
C LYS A 24 -10.39 5.20 5.20
N LYS A 25 -9.15 4.73 5.33
CA LYS A 25 -7.97 5.60 5.52
C LYS A 25 -7.76 6.55 4.34
N ARG A 26 -7.76 6.02 3.11
CA ARG A 26 -7.61 6.83 1.88
C ARG A 26 -8.75 7.83 1.70
N ARG A 27 -9.98 7.49 2.12
CA ARG A 27 -11.14 8.40 2.08
C ARG A 27 -10.97 9.56 3.05
N LEU A 28 -10.56 9.29 4.29
CA LEU A 28 -10.31 10.32 5.29
C LEU A 28 -9.16 11.26 4.88
N GLU A 29 -8.11 10.73 4.26
CA GLU A 29 -7.01 11.54 3.70
C GLU A 29 -7.49 12.48 2.58
N ARG A 30 -8.37 12.01 1.69
CA ARG A 30 -8.98 12.89 0.66
C ARG A 30 -9.86 13.98 1.28
N LEU A 31 -10.71 13.63 2.25
CA LEU A 31 -11.56 14.60 2.94
C LEU A 31 -10.74 15.67 3.68
N ALA A 32 -9.64 15.27 4.33
CA ALA A 32 -8.72 16.20 4.97
C ALA A 32 -8.08 17.15 3.95
N LYS A 33 -7.72 16.65 2.76
CA LYS A 33 -7.14 17.46 1.68
C LYS A 33 -8.14 18.47 1.10
N ILE A 34 -9.39 18.06 0.89
CA ILE A 34 -10.48 18.94 0.41
C ILE A 34 -10.78 20.02 1.45
N ASN A 35 -10.89 19.65 2.73
CA ASN A 35 -11.11 20.64 3.80
C ASN A 35 -9.97 21.65 3.93
N ALA A 36 -8.72 21.23 3.74
CA ALA A 36 -7.57 22.14 3.71
C ALA A 36 -7.64 23.11 2.52
N GLN A 37 -8.05 22.63 1.34
CA GLN A 37 -8.26 23.48 0.15
C GLN A 37 -9.41 24.47 0.35
N ASN A 38 -10.52 24.05 0.96
CA ASN A 38 -11.67 24.93 1.24
C ASN A 38 -11.37 25.97 2.34
N GLN A 39 -10.52 25.65 3.33
CA GLN A 39 -10.05 26.64 4.30
C GLN A 39 -9.16 27.70 3.67
N ALA A 40 -8.37 27.34 2.64
CA ALA A 40 -7.57 28.29 1.88
C ALA A 40 -8.43 29.18 0.96
N ALA A 41 -9.60 28.70 0.53
CA ALA A 41 -10.52 29.40 -0.38
C ALA A 41 -11.55 30.30 0.32
N LYS A 42 -11.46 30.54 1.64
CA LYS A 42 -12.39 31.43 2.34
C LYS A 42 -12.33 32.83 1.70
N PRO A 43 -13.44 33.39 1.17
CA PRO A 43 -13.45 34.79 0.80
C PRO A 43 -13.22 35.58 2.08
N ALA A 44 -12.18 36.40 2.09
CA ALA A 44 -11.99 37.36 3.16
C ALA A 44 -13.25 38.23 3.19
N ASN A 45 -14.11 38.01 4.18
CA ASN A 45 -15.20 38.92 4.51
C ASN A 45 -14.56 40.22 5.00
N LYS A 46 -14.07 41.02 4.06
CA LYS A 46 -13.73 42.42 4.27
C LYS A 46 -15.07 43.11 4.37
N SER A 47 -15.49 43.36 5.61
CA SER A 47 -16.42 44.44 5.94
C SER A 47 -15.76 45.77 5.55
N GLY A 48 -15.62 46.01 4.26
CA GLY A 48 -15.19 47.28 3.70
C GLY A 48 -16.43 48.16 3.61
N LYS A 49 -16.46 49.24 4.37
CA LYS A 49 -17.38 50.37 4.13
C LYS A 49 -17.40 50.63 2.62
N ALA A 50 -18.57 50.57 1.99
CA ALA A 50 -18.74 50.89 0.58
C ALA A 50 -18.17 52.29 0.33
N ALA A 51 -17.07 52.37 -0.42
CA ALA A 51 -16.64 53.64 -0.99
C ALA A 51 -17.72 54.06 -1.99
N ALA A 52 -18.26 55.27 -1.86
CA ALA A 52 -19.34 55.76 -2.73
C ALA A 52 -18.98 55.53 -4.22
N PRO A 53 -19.94 55.06 -5.05
CA PRO A 53 -19.68 54.71 -6.45
C PRO A 53 -19.11 55.92 -7.20
N VAL A 54 -18.16 55.67 -8.11
CA VAL A 54 -17.43 56.70 -8.86
C VAL A 54 -18.39 57.67 -9.58
N VAL A 55 -19.53 57.17 -10.06
CA VAL A 55 -20.62 57.95 -10.67
C VAL A 55 -21.17 59.02 -9.72
N SER A 56 -21.36 58.72 -8.42
CA SER A 56 -21.84 59.69 -7.43
C SER A 56 -20.86 60.86 -7.23
N LYS A 57 -19.55 60.60 -7.28
CA LYS A 57 -18.53 61.66 -7.22
C LYS A 57 -18.49 62.50 -8.50
N MET A 58 -18.71 61.90 -9.68
CA MET A 58 -18.78 62.65 -10.94
C MET A 58 -20.07 63.49 -11.03
N GLN A 59 -21.21 62.95 -10.59
CA GLN A 59 -22.46 63.71 -10.47
C GLN A 59 -22.30 64.91 -9.53
N GLN A 60 -21.63 64.73 -8.39
CA GLN A 60 -21.31 65.84 -7.50
C GLN A 60 -20.40 66.88 -8.17
N LYS A 61 -19.40 66.45 -8.96
CA LYS A 61 -18.57 67.37 -9.75
C LYS A 61 -19.39 68.13 -10.80
N LEU A 62 -20.32 67.48 -11.49
CA LEU A 62 -21.21 68.12 -12.46
C LEU A 62 -22.13 69.15 -11.79
N ILE A 63 -22.68 68.84 -10.61
CA ILE A 63 -23.46 69.78 -9.81
C ILE A 63 -22.61 71.00 -9.43
N ASN A 64 -21.39 70.78 -8.96
CA ASN A 64 -20.48 71.86 -8.60
C ASN A 64 -20.12 72.72 -9.83
N LYS A 65 -19.86 72.10 -10.99
CA LYS A 65 -19.56 72.79 -12.26
C LYS A 65 -20.74 73.60 -12.79
N ARG A 66 -21.97 73.10 -12.66
CA ARG A 66 -23.20 73.86 -12.96
C ARG A 66 -23.39 75.04 -12.01
N ALA A 67 -23.04 74.89 -10.74
CA ALA A 67 -23.06 75.99 -9.78
C ALA A 67 -22.01 77.06 -10.10
N GLU A 68 -20.80 76.65 -10.54
CA GLU A 68 -19.78 77.56 -11.06
C GLU A 68 -20.27 78.31 -12.30
N LYS A 69 -20.92 77.62 -13.24
CA LYS A 69 -21.55 78.24 -14.42
C LYS A 69 -22.60 79.28 -14.03
N ALA A 70 -23.55 78.90 -13.17
CA ALA A 70 -24.61 79.79 -12.72
C ALA A 70 -24.06 81.02 -11.97
N LYS A 71 -22.97 80.85 -11.21
CA LYS A 71 -22.27 81.96 -10.57
C LYS A 71 -21.61 82.89 -11.59
N ALA A 72 -20.94 82.33 -12.60
CA ALA A 72 -20.33 83.10 -13.68
C ALA A 72 -21.38 83.83 -14.53
N GLU A 73 -22.51 83.20 -14.83
CA GLU A 73 -23.66 83.82 -15.52
C GLU A 73 -24.31 84.93 -14.67
N ALA A 74 -24.44 84.75 -13.35
CA ALA A 74 -24.95 85.77 -12.45
C ALA A 74 -23.98 86.96 -12.30
N GLU A 75 -22.67 86.71 -12.20
CA GLU A 75 -21.64 87.75 -12.21
C GLU A 75 -21.64 88.51 -13.54
N LYS A 76 -21.86 87.82 -14.68
CA LYS A 76 -22.05 88.44 -16.00
C LYS A 76 -23.32 89.31 -16.03
N ALA A 77 -24.46 88.80 -15.55
CA ALA A 77 -25.73 89.53 -15.54
C ALA A 77 -25.73 90.74 -14.58
N GLU A 78 -25.06 90.64 -13.44
CA GLU A 78 -24.85 91.77 -12.52
C GLU A 78 -23.92 92.81 -13.15
N ALA A 79 -22.84 92.39 -13.81
CA ALA A 79 -21.98 93.27 -14.59
C ALA A 79 -22.72 93.95 -15.74
N GLU A 80 -23.65 93.26 -16.41
CA GLU A 80 -24.48 93.80 -17.50
C GLU A 80 -25.50 94.84 -17.00
N LYS A 81 -26.06 94.67 -15.80
CA LYS A 81 -26.90 95.69 -15.13
C LYS A 81 -26.12 96.91 -14.69
N VAL A 82 -24.91 96.70 -14.15
CA VAL A 82 -24.00 97.80 -13.76
C VAL A 82 -23.42 98.49 -15.01
N ALA A 83 -23.34 97.79 -16.15
CA ALA A 83 -22.89 98.36 -17.42
C ALA A 83 -23.87 99.39 -18.01
N ASP A 84 -25.16 99.35 -17.65
CA ASP A 84 -26.16 100.36 -18.04
C ASP A 84 -25.85 101.77 -17.47
N GLU A 85 -24.97 101.86 -16.46
CA GLU A 85 -24.44 103.12 -15.92
C GLU A 85 -23.04 103.49 -16.46
N GLY A 86 -22.55 102.80 -17.50
CA GLY A 86 -21.55 103.35 -18.43
C GLY A 86 -20.07 103.05 -18.16
N LEU A 87 -19.72 102.01 -17.39
CA LEU A 87 -18.32 101.59 -17.16
C LEU A 87 -18.06 100.07 -17.24
N GLY A 88 -18.89 99.30 -17.95
CA GLY A 88 -18.90 97.82 -17.85
C GLY A 88 -18.26 96.97 -18.95
N SER A 89 -17.97 97.48 -20.16
CA SER A 89 -17.73 96.65 -21.37
C SER A 89 -16.58 95.64 -21.30
N GLU A 90 -15.35 96.02 -20.94
CA GLU A 90 -14.19 95.09 -20.94
C GLU A 90 -14.35 93.93 -19.94
N LYS A 91 -14.97 94.22 -18.78
CA LYS A 91 -15.21 93.22 -17.74
C LYS A 91 -16.31 92.25 -18.17
N THR A 92 -17.28 92.71 -18.94
CA THR A 92 -18.31 91.86 -19.54
C THR A 92 -17.70 90.86 -20.53
N ASP A 93 -16.77 91.28 -21.38
CA ASP A 93 -16.10 90.39 -22.36
C ASP A 93 -15.23 89.32 -21.67
N GLU A 94 -14.52 89.68 -20.58
CA GLU A 94 -13.74 88.70 -19.81
C GLU A 94 -14.64 87.68 -19.10
N LEU A 95 -15.78 88.13 -18.56
CA LEU A 95 -16.79 87.26 -17.96
C LEU A 95 -17.45 86.37 -19.01
N GLU A 96 -17.69 86.86 -20.22
CA GLU A 96 -18.22 86.09 -21.34
C GLU A 96 -17.30 84.93 -21.71
N ASN A 97 -16.01 85.18 -21.93
CA ASN A 97 -15.05 84.12 -22.22
C ASN A 97 -14.93 83.08 -21.09
N LYS A 98 -15.06 83.50 -19.83
CA LYS A 98 -15.09 82.58 -18.68
C LYS A 98 -16.37 81.75 -18.67
N VAL A 99 -17.52 82.34 -18.98
CA VAL A 99 -18.79 81.61 -19.13
C VAL A 99 -18.68 80.56 -20.22
N ASP A 100 -18.15 80.91 -21.39
CA ASP A 100 -17.97 79.97 -22.52
C ASP A 100 -17.03 78.81 -22.17
N SER A 101 -15.94 79.12 -21.45
CA SER A 101 -14.99 78.10 -20.97
C SER A 101 -15.62 77.17 -19.94
N VAL A 102 -16.39 77.72 -19.00
CA VAL A 102 -17.10 76.92 -17.99
C VAL A 102 -18.21 76.10 -18.63
N GLU A 103 -18.92 76.62 -19.63
CA GLU A 103 -19.93 75.91 -20.40
C GLU A 103 -19.34 74.70 -21.11
N SER A 104 -18.23 74.89 -21.83
CA SER A 104 -17.52 73.79 -22.51
C SER A 104 -17.10 72.70 -21.50
N ALA A 105 -16.56 73.09 -20.35
CA ALA A 105 -16.16 72.14 -19.31
C ALA A 105 -17.35 71.43 -18.64
N VAL A 106 -18.52 72.08 -18.54
CA VAL A 106 -19.76 71.46 -18.06
C VAL A 106 -20.23 70.40 -19.05
N ASP A 107 -20.13 70.67 -20.35
CA ASP A 107 -20.52 69.73 -21.40
C ASP A 107 -19.59 68.51 -21.43
N ASP A 108 -18.27 68.70 -21.31
CA ASP A 108 -17.30 67.61 -21.20
C ASP A 108 -17.59 66.69 -19.99
N VAL A 109 -17.78 67.29 -18.81
CA VAL A 109 -18.09 66.52 -17.58
C VAL A 109 -19.44 65.83 -17.68
N LYS A 110 -20.42 66.44 -18.36
CA LYS A 110 -21.72 65.82 -18.61
C LYS A 110 -21.58 64.59 -19.50
N ASN A 111 -20.85 64.70 -20.61
CA ASN A 111 -20.59 63.58 -21.51
C ASN A 111 -19.85 62.43 -20.79
N ASP A 112 -18.87 62.75 -19.94
CA ASP A 112 -18.18 61.74 -19.13
C ASP A 112 -19.10 61.07 -18.10
N VAL A 113 -19.98 61.83 -17.45
CA VAL A 113 -20.98 61.30 -16.51
C VAL A 113 -21.93 60.36 -17.23
N ASP A 114 -22.43 60.74 -18.40
CA ASP A 114 -23.37 59.94 -19.20
C ASP A 114 -22.68 58.63 -19.64
N ASN A 115 -21.48 58.71 -20.23
CA ASN A 115 -20.68 57.55 -20.64
C ASN A 115 -20.35 56.57 -19.49
N GLN A 116 -20.04 57.09 -18.30
CA GLN A 116 -19.73 56.24 -17.14
C GLN A 116 -20.98 55.66 -16.49
N THR A 117 -22.13 56.33 -16.62
CA THR A 117 -23.42 55.81 -16.16
C THR A 117 -23.80 54.60 -17.00
N GLU A 118 -23.70 54.69 -18.33
CA GLU A 118 -23.94 53.55 -19.23
C GLU A 118 -23.05 52.34 -18.91
N LYS A 119 -21.74 52.54 -18.73
CA LYS A 119 -20.83 51.45 -18.33
C LYS A 119 -21.15 50.87 -16.96
N THR A 120 -21.66 51.68 -16.03
CA THR A 120 -22.07 51.21 -14.71
C THR A 120 -23.31 50.33 -14.82
N ASP A 121 -24.25 50.70 -15.68
CA ASP A 121 -25.46 49.92 -15.96
C ASP A 121 -25.11 48.58 -16.65
N GLU A 122 -24.16 48.58 -17.60
CA GLU A 122 -23.63 47.35 -18.22
C GLU A 122 -22.96 46.41 -17.20
N VAL A 123 -22.14 46.98 -16.30
CA VAL A 123 -21.49 46.21 -15.23
C VAL A 123 -22.54 45.68 -14.24
N ALA A 124 -23.55 46.46 -13.90
CA ALA A 124 -24.64 46.01 -13.03
C ALA A 124 -25.38 44.82 -13.66
N ALA A 125 -25.72 44.89 -14.96
CA ALA A 125 -26.34 43.79 -15.69
C ALA A 125 -25.44 42.53 -15.70
N SER A 126 -24.13 42.70 -15.92
CA SER A 126 -23.17 41.58 -15.88
C SER A 126 -23.06 40.95 -14.49
N VAL A 127 -23.16 41.75 -13.43
CA VAL A 127 -23.15 41.26 -12.04
C VAL A 127 -24.43 40.48 -11.73
N ASP A 128 -25.58 40.94 -12.22
CA ASP A 128 -26.85 40.24 -12.06
C ASP A 128 -26.83 38.87 -12.78
N GLU A 129 -26.29 38.82 -14.00
CA GLU A 129 -26.10 37.57 -14.76
C GLU A 129 -25.15 36.60 -14.02
N LEU A 130 -23.98 37.08 -13.58
CA LEU A 130 -23.04 36.27 -12.80
C LEU A 130 -23.62 35.79 -11.47
N THR A 131 -24.53 36.55 -10.87
CA THR A 131 -25.23 36.15 -9.64
C THR A 131 -26.19 34.99 -9.93
N SER A 132 -26.94 35.06 -11.02
CA SER A 132 -27.81 33.97 -11.47
C SER A 132 -27.00 32.71 -11.80
N ASP A 133 -25.87 32.85 -12.50
CA ASP A 133 -24.99 31.72 -12.80
C ASP A 133 -24.42 31.07 -11.53
N LEU A 134 -24.04 31.89 -10.55
CA LEU A 134 -23.55 31.40 -9.26
C LEU A 134 -24.63 30.60 -8.52
N ASP A 135 -25.88 31.04 -8.56
CA ASP A 135 -27.00 30.32 -7.96
C ASP A 135 -27.27 28.99 -8.67
N SER A 136 -27.17 28.96 -10.00
CA SER A 136 -27.29 27.72 -10.79
C SER A 136 -26.19 26.71 -10.41
N VAL A 137 -24.92 27.15 -10.42
CA VAL A 137 -23.77 26.30 -10.05
C VAL A 137 -23.89 25.79 -8.61
N LYS A 138 -24.41 26.61 -7.69
CA LYS A 138 -24.64 26.19 -6.30
C LYS A 138 -25.67 25.06 -6.19
N ASN A 139 -26.73 25.11 -7.00
CA ASN A 139 -27.72 24.03 -7.06
C ASN A 139 -27.11 22.75 -7.65
N ASP A 140 -26.35 22.87 -8.75
CA ASP A 140 -25.64 21.72 -9.35
C ASP A 140 -24.67 21.05 -8.37
N VAL A 141 -23.94 21.85 -7.57
CA VAL A 141 -23.06 21.33 -6.52
C VAL A 141 -23.86 20.58 -5.45
N SER A 142 -25.01 21.10 -5.03
CA SER A 142 -25.89 20.42 -4.06
C SER A 142 -26.41 19.08 -4.60
N ASP A 143 -26.78 19.02 -5.88
CA ASP A 143 -27.24 17.79 -6.51
C ASP A 143 -26.11 16.76 -6.62
N LEU A 144 -24.91 17.19 -7.00
CA LEU A 144 -23.72 16.34 -7.03
C LEU A 144 -23.34 15.82 -5.64
N GLU A 145 -23.45 16.63 -4.59
CA GLU A 145 -23.25 16.20 -3.20
C GLU A 145 -24.23 15.07 -2.81
N GLY A 146 -25.50 15.18 -3.22
CA GLY A 146 -26.50 14.13 -3.04
C GLY A 146 -26.15 12.83 -3.76
N GLN A 147 -25.73 12.93 -5.04
CA GLN A 147 -25.31 11.77 -5.82
C GLN A 147 -24.07 11.07 -5.24
N VAL A 148 -23.08 11.84 -4.79
CA VAL A 148 -21.90 11.31 -4.11
C VAL A 148 -22.30 10.60 -2.82
N GLY A 149 -23.26 11.13 -2.05
CA GLY A 149 -23.80 10.46 -0.87
C GLY A 149 -24.47 9.11 -1.19
N TYR A 150 -25.24 9.02 -2.27
CA TYR A 150 -25.85 7.76 -2.70
C TYR A 150 -24.81 6.73 -3.16
N LEU A 151 -23.82 7.16 -3.94
CA LEU A 151 -22.71 6.30 -4.36
C LEU A 151 -21.89 5.82 -3.17
N ASP A 152 -21.75 6.64 -2.13
CA ASP A 152 -21.07 6.28 -0.90
C ASP A 152 -21.74 5.09 -0.19
N GLY A 153 -23.06 5.15 -0.02
CA GLY A 153 -23.84 4.04 0.55
C GLY A 153 -23.71 2.75 -0.27
N ARG A 154 -23.79 2.86 -1.61
CA ARG A 154 -23.57 1.70 -2.49
C ARG A 154 -22.16 1.12 -2.40
N VAL A 155 -21.14 1.94 -2.19
CA VAL A 155 -19.76 1.47 -1.99
C VAL A 155 -19.64 0.75 -0.65
N ASP A 156 -20.29 1.24 0.41
CA ASP A 156 -20.31 0.56 1.71
C ASP A 156 -21.00 -0.81 1.61
N ASP A 157 -22.13 -0.90 0.90
CA ASP A 157 -22.84 -2.17 0.66
C ASP A 157 -21.98 -3.15 -0.14
N VAL A 158 -21.32 -2.67 -1.22
CA VAL A 158 -20.39 -3.49 -2.00
C VAL A 158 -19.17 -3.90 -1.16
N GLU A 159 -18.66 -3.03 -0.28
CA GLU A 159 -17.56 -3.38 0.63
C GLU A 159 -17.99 -4.50 1.58
N TYR A 160 -19.22 -4.43 2.10
CA TYR A 160 -19.79 -5.50 2.93
C TYR A 160 -19.93 -6.82 2.16
N ASP A 161 -20.52 -6.77 0.96
CA ASP A 161 -20.68 -7.96 0.12
C ASP A 161 -19.33 -8.57 -0.27
N VAL A 162 -18.33 -7.74 -0.59
CA VAL A 162 -16.97 -8.21 -0.89
C VAL A 162 -16.33 -8.87 0.34
N GLN A 163 -16.51 -8.34 1.55
CA GLN A 163 -16.02 -9.01 2.76
C GLN A 163 -16.74 -10.34 2.97
N GLN A 164 -18.06 -10.38 2.83
CA GLN A 164 -18.83 -11.62 2.96
C GLN A 164 -18.43 -12.67 1.92
N ILE A 165 -18.20 -12.27 0.67
CA ILE A 165 -17.68 -13.15 -0.38
C ILE A 165 -16.27 -13.61 -0.04
N LYS A 166 -15.42 -12.71 0.47
CA LYS A 166 -14.06 -13.04 0.85
C LYS A 166 -14.03 -14.05 1.99
N ASP A 167 -14.80 -13.84 3.05
CA ASP A 167 -14.91 -14.75 4.18
C ASP A 167 -15.46 -16.11 3.69
N LYS A 168 -16.52 -16.10 2.88
CA LYS A 168 -17.05 -17.33 2.25
C LYS A 168 -16.04 -18.01 1.33
N LEU A 169 -15.19 -17.27 0.63
CA LEU A 169 -14.16 -17.81 -0.25
C LEU A 169 -12.97 -18.35 0.57
N GLU A 170 -12.62 -17.70 1.67
CA GLU A 170 -11.60 -18.16 2.61
C GLU A 170 -12.06 -19.47 3.23
N ASP A 171 -13.28 -19.50 3.79
CA ASP A 171 -13.96 -20.70 4.30
C ASP A 171 -14.12 -21.78 3.22
N SER A 172 -14.51 -21.41 2.00
CA SER A 172 -14.65 -22.36 0.88
C SER A 172 -13.31 -22.80 0.32
N SER A 173 -12.22 -22.04 0.45
CA SER A 173 -10.87 -22.50 0.10
C SER A 173 -10.30 -23.41 1.19
N GLU A 174 -10.77 -23.26 2.43
CA GLU A 174 -10.49 -24.15 3.54
C GLU A 174 -11.32 -25.45 3.45
N TYR A 175 -12.53 -25.39 2.88
CA TYR A 175 -13.43 -26.55 2.66
C TYR A 175 -13.34 -27.20 1.27
N LEU A 176 -12.87 -26.51 0.24
CA LEU A 176 -12.32 -27.11 -0.97
C LEU A 176 -10.88 -27.53 -0.66
N GLY A 177 -10.72 -28.44 0.30
CA GLY A 177 -9.50 -29.24 0.39
C GLY A 177 -9.20 -29.70 -1.02
N ASN A 178 -8.04 -29.28 -1.56
CA ASN A 178 -7.67 -29.42 -2.96
C ASN A 178 -8.28 -30.72 -3.49
N SER A 179 -9.29 -30.66 -4.37
CA SER A 179 -10.07 -31.85 -4.77
C SER A 179 -9.13 -32.94 -5.31
N GLU A 180 -8.05 -32.50 -5.95
CA GLU A 180 -6.92 -33.33 -6.33
C GLU A 180 -6.18 -33.94 -5.11
N LEU A 181 -5.90 -33.19 -4.04
CA LEU A 181 -5.36 -33.74 -2.80
C LEU A 181 -6.28 -34.78 -2.16
N GLU A 182 -7.59 -34.55 -2.08
CA GLU A 182 -8.53 -35.52 -1.46
C GLU A 182 -8.61 -36.82 -2.26
N THR A 183 -8.66 -36.73 -3.59
CA THR A 183 -8.56 -37.92 -4.45
C THR A 183 -7.24 -38.67 -4.26
N HIS A 184 -6.11 -37.96 -4.16
CA HIS A 184 -4.81 -38.59 -3.92
C HIS A 184 -4.62 -39.09 -2.48
N LYS A 185 -5.31 -38.53 -1.48
CA LYS A 185 -5.38 -39.11 -0.13
C LYS A 185 -6.10 -40.45 -0.14
N ALA A 186 -7.14 -40.61 -0.96
CA ALA A 186 -7.80 -41.90 -1.13
C ALA A 186 -6.88 -42.94 -1.79
N ILE A 187 -6.12 -42.55 -2.82
CA ILE A 187 -5.11 -43.41 -3.46
C ILE A 187 -4.01 -43.79 -2.47
N LEU A 188 -3.53 -42.83 -1.68
CA LEU A 188 -2.56 -43.06 -0.61
C LEU A 188 -3.09 -44.06 0.42
N ALA A 189 -4.32 -43.87 0.91
CA ALA A 189 -4.94 -44.75 1.90
C ALA A 189 -5.09 -46.18 1.36
N ALA A 190 -5.56 -46.33 0.12
CA ALA A 190 -5.64 -47.62 -0.55
C ALA A 190 -4.26 -48.28 -0.69
N SER A 191 -3.23 -47.51 -1.06
CA SER A 191 -1.86 -48.03 -1.20
C SER A 191 -1.26 -48.46 0.15
N ILE A 192 -1.55 -47.75 1.24
CA ILE A 192 -1.16 -48.16 2.60
C ILE A 192 -1.87 -49.46 3.00
N ASP A 193 -3.17 -49.60 2.66
CA ASP A 193 -3.96 -50.79 2.97
C ASP A 193 -3.47 -52.03 2.18
N GLU A 194 -3.12 -51.87 0.90
CA GLU A 194 -2.55 -52.91 0.03
C GLU A 194 -1.29 -53.56 0.65
N MET A 195 -0.49 -52.79 1.40
CA MET A 195 0.75 -53.26 2.03
C MET A 195 0.61 -53.54 3.53
N ARG A 196 -0.59 -53.41 4.11
CA ARG A 196 -0.80 -53.51 5.57
C ARG A 196 -0.44 -54.90 6.09
N ASP A 197 -0.91 -55.92 5.40
CA ASP A 197 -0.85 -57.33 5.81
C ASP A 197 0.41 -58.06 5.29
N VAL A 198 1.35 -57.34 4.66
CA VAL A 198 2.64 -57.89 4.21
C VAL A 198 3.62 -57.94 5.39
N GLU A 199 3.90 -59.11 5.95
CA GLU A 199 4.76 -59.22 7.15
C GLU A 199 6.21 -58.82 6.88
N GLU A 200 6.78 -59.25 5.75
CA GLU A 200 8.17 -58.99 5.40
C GLU A 200 8.41 -57.55 4.91
N ILE A 201 9.32 -56.84 5.56
CA ILE A 201 9.62 -55.42 5.25
C ILE A 201 10.18 -55.27 3.83
N GLU A 202 10.98 -56.22 3.38
CA GLU A 202 11.57 -56.20 2.03
C GLU A 202 10.50 -56.34 0.94
N ASP A 203 9.48 -57.18 1.15
CA ASP A 203 8.39 -57.37 0.20
C ASP A 203 7.53 -56.11 0.05
N ARG A 204 7.44 -55.29 1.11
CA ARG A 204 6.74 -53.98 1.05
C ARG A 204 7.39 -53.00 0.08
N LYS A 205 8.66 -53.18 -0.32
CA LYS A 205 9.33 -52.26 -1.27
C LYS A 205 8.64 -52.22 -2.62
N ALA A 206 8.18 -53.37 -3.14
CA ALA A 206 7.47 -53.42 -4.41
C ALA A 206 6.16 -52.60 -4.37
N TYR A 207 5.41 -52.69 -3.26
CA TYR A 207 4.18 -51.93 -3.05
C TYR A 207 4.43 -50.42 -2.95
N LYS A 208 5.46 -50.01 -2.22
CA LYS A 208 5.87 -48.59 -2.14
C LYS A 208 6.24 -48.03 -3.51
N ALA A 209 7.00 -48.80 -4.30
CA ALA A 209 7.41 -48.38 -5.63
C ALA A 209 6.19 -48.20 -6.56
N GLU A 210 5.22 -49.11 -6.49
CA GLU A 210 3.97 -49.00 -7.26
C GLU A 210 3.10 -47.84 -6.78
N ALA A 211 2.99 -47.63 -5.47
CA ALA A 211 2.27 -46.49 -4.90
C ALA A 211 2.87 -45.15 -5.34
N ILE A 212 4.21 -45.04 -5.40
CA ILE A 212 4.89 -43.84 -5.92
C ILE A 212 4.51 -43.59 -7.38
N LYS A 213 4.46 -44.61 -8.26
CA LYS A 213 4.03 -44.41 -9.66
C LYS A 213 2.62 -43.83 -9.75
N LYS A 214 1.70 -44.28 -8.90
CA LYS A 214 0.31 -43.77 -8.83
C LYS A 214 0.25 -42.30 -8.38
N LEU A 215 1.22 -41.83 -7.58
CA LEU A 215 1.18 -40.53 -6.90
C LEU A 215 2.19 -39.50 -7.46
N GLU A 216 3.19 -39.94 -8.23
CA GLU A 216 4.34 -39.12 -8.64
C GLU A 216 3.92 -37.91 -9.50
N ALA A 217 2.95 -38.08 -10.40
CA ALA A 217 2.45 -36.98 -11.23
C ALA A 217 1.87 -35.83 -10.38
N PHE A 218 1.08 -36.17 -9.37
CA PHE A 218 0.49 -35.21 -8.44
C PHE A 218 1.53 -34.51 -7.59
N VAL A 219 2.46 -35.26 -6.99
CA VAL A 219 3.53 -34.68 -6.16
C VAL A 219 4.43 -33.76 -7.00
N ASN A 220 4.76 -34.15 -8.22
CA ASN A 220 5.52 -33.30 -9.14
C ASN A 220 4.75 -32.04 -9.54
N GLY A 221 3.44 -32.14 -9.76
CA GLY A 221 2.57 -30.99 -10.02
C GLY A 221 2.56 -30.01 -8.85
N TYR A 222 2.41 -30.54 -7.63
CA TYR A 222 2.48 -29.76 -6.39
C TYR A 222 3.80 -28.98 -6.27
N VAL A 223 4.95 -29.67 -6.41
CA VAL A 223 6.28 -29.04 -6.34
C VAL A 223 6.44 -27.94 -7.41
N LYS A 224 6.07 -28.24 -8.68
CA LYS A 224 6.21 -27.29 -9.80
C LYS A 224 5.32 -26.07 -9.68
N SER A 225 4.13 -26.23 -9.12
CA SER A 225 3.17 -25.13 -8.96
C SER A 225 3.61 -24.08 -7.93
N GLY A 226 4.53 -24.44 -7.03
CA GLY A 226 4.89 -23.60 -5.88
C GLY A 226 3.77 -23.48 -4.85
N ALA A 227 2.73 -24.33 -4.94
CA ALA A 227 1.63 -24.34 -3.98
C ALA A 227 2.13 -24.63 -2.56
N LYS A 228 1.53 -23.93 -1.59
CA LYS A 228 1.90 -24.02 -0.18
C LYS A 228 0.67 -24.34 0.67
N TYR A 229 0.36 -25.62 0.77
CA TYR A 229 -0.64 -26.17 1.69
C TYR A 229 -0.13 -27.49 2.28
N PRO A 230 -0.57 -27.91 3.49
CA PRO A 230 -0.18 -29.19 4.07
C PRO A 230 -0.56 -30.36 3.15
N ASN A 231 0.44 -31.12 2.70
CA ASN A 231 0.25 -32.17 1.70
C ASN A 231 0.79 -33.51 2.22
N ILE A 232 -0.07 -34.25 2.91
CA ILE A 232 0.28 -35.53 3.51
C ILE A 232 0.69 -36.59 2.48
N VAL A 233 0.17 -36.49 1.24
CA VAL A 233 0.54 -37.39 0.14
C VAL A 233 2.00 -37.18 -0.26
N ALA A 234 2.43 -35.93 -0.43
CA ALA A 234 3.83 -35.62 -0.73
C ALA A 234 4.77 -36.06 0.40
N VAL A 235 4.36 -35.91 1.66
CA VAL A 235 5.14 -36.38 2.83
C VAL A 235 5.28 -37.91 2.82
N TRP A 236 4.23 -38.67 2.51
CA TRP A 236 4.33 -40.13 2.42
C TRP A 236 5.19 -40.58 1.23
N VAL A 237 5.08 -39.92 0.08
CA VAL A 237 5.96 -40.20 -1.07
C VAL A 237 7.41 -39.94 -0.71
N MET A 238 7.72 -38.84 0.00
CA MET A 238 9.07 -38.58 0.53
C MET A 238 9.56 -39.74 1.42
N VAL A 239 8.76 -40.18 2.40
CA VAL A 239 9.09 -41.31 3.27
C VAL A 239 9.40 -42.57 2.46
N TRP A 240 8.53 -42.91 1.50
CA TRP A 240 8.71 -44.10 0.68
C TRP A 240 9.92 -44.02 -0.26
N LEU A 241 10.27 -42.83 -0.74
CA LEU A 241 11.50 -42.65 -1.51
C LEU A 241 12.76 -42.94 -0.67
N PHE A 242 12.78 -42.52 0.60
CA PHE A 242 13.86 -42.90 1.53
C PHE A 242 13.87 -44.40 1.83
N ASP A 243 12.71 -45.00 2.08
CA ASP A 243 12.58 -46.45 2.31
C ASP A 243 13.09 -47.31 1.13
N LEU A 244 13.04 -46.75 -0.09
CA LEU A 244 13.50 -47.39 -1.33
C LEU A 244 14.93 -47.03 -1.72
N ASP A 245 15.63 -46.24 -0.90
CA ASP A 245 16.98 -45.72 -1.17
C ASP A 245 17.09 -44.90 -2.48
N ASP A 246 15.97 -44.36 -2.98
CA ASP A 246 15.95 -43.44 -4.14
C ASP A 246 16.26 -42.01 -3.69
N ILE A 247 17.47 -41.82 -3.17
CA ILE A 247 17.94 -40.55 -2.61
C ILE A 247 17.89 -39.41 -3.64
N ALA A 248 18.07 -39.74 -4.92
CA ALA A 248 18.04 -38.76 -6.01
C ALA A 248 16.70 -38.04 -6.13
N LYS A 249 15.60 -38.73 -5.82
CA LYS A 249 14.27 -38.12 -5.73
C LYS A 249 13.91 -37.71 -4.30
N ALA A 250 14.33 -38.49 -3.30
CA ALA A 250 13.96 -38.27 -1.90
C ALA A 250 14.43 -36.91 -1.39
N VAL A 251 15.72 -36.58 -1.56
CA VAL A 251 16.32 -35.39 -0.96
C VAL A 251 15.78 -34.09 -1.58
N PRO A 252 15.65 -33.94 -2.91
CA PRO A 252 15.02 -32.75 -3.47
C PRO A 252 13.58 -32.53 -2.98
N LEU A 253 12.76 -33.59 -2.91
CA LEU A 253 11.40 -33.49 -2.38
C LEU A 253 11.41 -33.13 -0.89
N ALA A 254 12.28 -33.77 -0.10
CA ALA A 254 12.43 -33.52 1.32
C ALA A 254 12.81 -32.06 1.62
N LEU A 255 13.80 -31.51 0.91
CA LEU A 255 14.22 -30.12 1.07
C LEU A 255 13.11 -29.16 0.65
N HIS A 256 12.40 -29.45 -0.45
CA HIS A 256 11.25 -28.65 -0.84
C HIS A 256 10.19 -28.61 0.28
N LEU A 257 9.79 -29.76 0.82
CA LEU A 257 8.79 -29.84 1.89
C LEU A 257 9.28 -29.17 3.18
N ALA A 258 10.53 -29.41 3.60
CA ALA A 258 11.12 -28.79 4.79
C ALA A 258 11.12 -27.25 4.68
N SER A 259 11.47 -26.70 3.51
CA SER A 259 11.53 -25.25 3.29
C SER A 259 10.20 -24.53 3.50
N GLN A 260 9.07 -25.22 3.31
CA GLN A 260 7.74 -24.64 3.47
C GLN A 260 7.34 -24.47 4.94
N LYS A 261 7.92 -25.24 5.87
CA LYS A 261 7.69 -25.18 7.33
C LYS A 261 6.25 -25.44 7.81
N ILE A 262 5.41 -26.04 6.96
CA ILE A 262 4.00 -26.33 7.26
C ILE A 262 3.67 -27.83 7.36
N HIS A 263 4.58 -28.69 6.91
CA HIS A 263 4.31 -30.13 6.80
C HIS A 263 4.55 -30.85 8.12
N LYS A 264 3.64 -31.76 8.45
CA LYS A 264 3.73 -32.64 9.60
C LYS A 264 4.02 -34.06 9.14
N MET A 265 4.82 -34.79 9.92
CA MET A 265 5.03 -36.21 9.70
C MET A 265 3.71 -36.99 9.94
N PRO A 266 3.50 -38.14 9.27
CA PRO A 266 2.35 -39.00 9.54
C PRO A 266 2.31 -39.45 11.01
N THR A 267 1.12 -39.70 11.56
CA THR A 267 0.89 -39.95 13.00
C THR A 267 1.67 -41.12 13.59
N ARG A 268 2.13 -42.08 12.76
CA ARG A 268 2.98 -43.19 13.20
C ARG A 268 4.43 -42.78 13.52
N PHE A 269 4.85 -41.58 13.12
CA PHE A 269 6.18 -41.05 13.36
C PHE A 269 6.12 -40.02 14.49
N ASN A 270 7.07 -40.10 15.41
CA ASN A 270 7.20 -39.15 16.53
C ASN A 270 8.22 -38.03 16.23
N SER A 271 8.93 -38.10 15.10
CA SER A 271 9.93 -37.13 14.68
C SER A 271 9.30 -35.95 13.94
N SER A 272 10.00 -34.80 13.97
CA SER A 272 9.72 -33.71 13.04
C SER A 272 10.21 -34.06 11.63
N ILE A 273 9.73 -33.35 10.60
CA ILE A 273 10.21 -33.55 9.23
C ILE A 273 11.73 -33.33 9.14
N TYR A 274 12.27 -32.34 9.85
CA TYR A 274 13.71 -32.05 9.89
C TYR A 274 14.51 -33.20 10.49
N GLN A 275 14.03 -33.78 11.59
CA GLN A 275 14.70 -34.90 12.23
C GLN A 275 14.63 -36.15 11.36
N PHE A 276 13.48 -36.43 10.75
CA PHE A 276 13.33 -37.55 9.81
C PHE A 276 14.33 -37.44 8.67
N ILE A 277 14.37 -36.30 7.97
CA ILE A 277 15.31 -36.08 6.86
C ILE A 277 16.77 -36.24 7.32
N GLY A 278 17.12 -35.66 8.47
CA GLY A 278 18.47 -35.80 9.02
C GLY A 278 18.84 -37.25 9.36
N ASP A 279 17.92 -38.01 9.94
CA ASP A 279 18.13 -39.40 10.33
C ASP A 279 18.34 -40.30 9.09
N ASP A 280 17.45 -40.22 8.10
CA ASP A 280 17.53 -41.02 6.87
C ASP A 280 18.75 -40.67 6.01
N VAL A 281 19.07 -39.38 5.85
CA VAL A 281 20.26 -38.95 5.10
C VAL A 281 21.55 -39.34 5.81
N TYR A 282 21.56 -39.32 7.15
CA TYR A 282 22.69 -39.82 7.94
C TYR A 282 22.93 -41.30 7.68
N ASP A 283 21.89 -42.13 7.74
CA ASP A 283 22.02 -43.58 7.55
C ASP A 283 22.47 -43.92 6.13
N TRP A 284 21.90 -43.25 5.12
CA TRP A 284 22.36 -43.36 3.75
C TRP A 284 23.83 -42.94 3.58
N ALA A 285 24.21 -41.75 4.07
CA ALA A 285 25.58 -41.24 3.95
C ALA A 285 26.59 -42.18 4.64
N ASN A 286 26.22 -42.73 5.80
CA ASN A 286 27.03 -43.72 6.51
C ASN A 286 27.27 -44.98 5.67
N ALA A 287 26.23 -45.50 5.01
CA ALA A 287 26.35 -46.65 4.11
C ALA A 287 27.23 -46.34 2.89
N ARG A 288 27.10 -45.14 2.30
CA ARG A 288 27.94 -44.67 1.18
C ARG A 288 29.41 -44.60 1.55
N LEU A 289 29.74 -43.95 2.67
CA LEU A 289 31.12 -43.79 3.11
C LEU A 289 31.76 -45.14 3.51
N LYS A 290 31.00 -46.06 4.13
CA LYS A 290 31.48 -47.43 4.39
C LYS A 290 31.81 -48.19 3.10
N ALA A 291 31.11 -47.88 2.01
CA ALA A 291 31.38 -48.42 0.69
C ALA A 291 32.45 -47.62 -0.09
N ASN A 292 33.19 -46.70 0.56
CA ASN A 292 34.15 -45.78 -0.06
C ASN A 292 33.56 -44.95 -1.21
N LYS A 293 32.27 -44.59 -1.10
CA LYS A 293 31.57 -43.72 -2.05
C LYS A 293 31.28 -42.37 -1.43
N SER A 294 31.25 -41.33 -2.26
CA SER A 294 30.81 -39.99 -1.86
C SER A 294 29.34 -40.00 -1.39
N ALA A 295 29.07 -39.20 -0.36
CA ALA A 295 27.72 -38.85 0.10
C ALA A 295 27.22 -37.51 -0.46
N GLY A 296 28.08 -36.77 -1.18
CA GLY A 296 27.68 -35.60 -1.95
C GLY A 296 26.92 -36.00 -3.24
N PRO A 297 26.05 -35.13 -3.77
CA PRO A 297 25.75 -33.78 -3.25
C PRO A 297 24.70 -33.77 -2.13
N TYR A 298 23.99 -34.88 -1.91
CA TYR A 298 22.77 -34.88 -1.09
C TYR A 298 23.01 -34.61 0.40
N LEU A 299 24.11 -35.13 0.96
CA LEU A 299 24.49 -34.78 2.33
C LEU A 299 24.81 -33.29 2.45
N ASP A 300 25.51 -32.73 1.48
CA ASP A 300 25.93 -31.32 1.46
C ASP A 300 24.72 -30.39 1.34
N ASP A 301 23.75 -30.73 0.49
CA ASP A 301 22.51 -29.97 0.31
C ASP A 301 21.69 -29.94 1.61
N VAL A 302 21.61 -31.06 2.32
CA VAL A 302 20.91 -31.16 3.61
C VAL A 302 21.64 -30.37 4.70
N MET A 303 22.97 -30.43 4.75
CA MET A 303 23.77 -29.63 5.68
C MET A 303 23.58 -28.13 5.44
N LYS A 304 23.61 -27.71 4.17
CA LYS A 304 23.33 -26.33 3.76
C LYS A 304 21.92 -25.88 4.18
N ALA A 305 20.91 -26.75 4.06
CA ALA A 305 19.55 -26.45 4.51
C ALA A 305 19.46 -26.33 6.04
N ILE A 306 20.09 -27.24 6.79
CA ILE A 306 20.15 -27.18 8.26
C ILE A 306 20.68 -25.81 8.73
N GLU A 307 21.78 -25.34 8.13
CA GLU A 307 22.41 -24.07 8.48
C GLU A 307 21.59 -22.85 8.05
N SER A 308 21.21 -22.78 6.77
CA SER A 308 20.54 -21.61 6.19
C SER A 308 19.12 -21.42 6.69
N GLU A 309 18.36 -22.50 6.88
CA GLU A 309 16.97 -22.45 7.31
C GLU A 309 16.79 -22.55 8.83
N LYS A 310 17.90 -22.79 9.56
CA LYS A 310 17.97 -22.95 11.02
C LYS A 310 17.03 -24.05 11.52
N TRP A 311 17.21 -25.26 11.00
CA TRP A 311 16.40 -26.41 11.39
C TRP A 311 16.44 -26.64 12.90
N GLN A 312 15.27 -26.88 13.49
CA GLN A 312 15.12 -27.14 14.92
C GLN A 312 15.37 -28.63 15.18
N LEU A 313 16.65 -28.97 15.33
CA LEU A 313 17.12 -30.32 15.65
C LEU A 313 17.58 -30.37 17.12
N SER A 314 17.47 -31.55 17.75
CA SER A 314 18.11 -31.77 19.05
C SER A 314 19.62 -31.71 18.90
N ASP A 315 20.33 -31.28 19.95
CA ASP A 315 21.80 -31.21 19.97
C ASP A 315 22.47 -32.52 19.55
N ILE A 316 21.85 -33.66 19.90
CA ILE A 316 22.30 -35.00 19.54
C ILE A 316 22.21 -35.20 18.02
N VAL A 317 21.03 -34.93 17.42
CA VAL A 317 20.80 -35.09 15.98
C VAL A 317 21.64 -34.10 15.18
N HIS A 318 21.72 -32.86 15.64
CA HIS A 318 22.51 -31.81 15.01
C HIS A 318 24.01 -32.16 15.03
N GLY A 319 24.52 -32.60 16.18
CA GLY A 319 25.91 -33.02 16.32
C GLY A 319 26.27 -34.23 15.45
N LYS A 320 25.38 -35.23 15.31
CA LYS A 320 25.67 -36.38 14.43
C LYS A 320 25.69 -36.00 12.94
N MET A 321 24.88 -35.03 12.52
CA MET A 321 24.88 -34.55 11.12
C MET A 321 26.21 -33.89 10.77
N TYR A 322 26.71 -32.98 11.61
CA TYR A 322 28.06 -32.41 11.43
C TYR A 322 29.17 -33.47 11.51
N ALA A 323 29.03 -34.47 12.39
CA ALA A 323 30.00 -35.57 12.44
C ALA A 323 30.02 -36.38 11.14
N MET A 324 28.86 -36.60 10.51
CA MET A 324 28.76 -37.29 9.21
C MET A 324 29.32 -36.42 8.08
N HIS A 325 28.99 -35.13 8.05
CA HIS A 325 29.53 -34.18 7.09
C HIS A 325 31.06 -34.10 7.17
N GLY A 326 31.63 -34.02 8.38
CA GLY A 326 33.07 -34.05 8.57
C GLY A 326 33.72 -35.34 8.05
N LYS A 327 33.09 -36.52 8.26
CA LYS A 327 33.57 -37.80 7.68
C LYS A 327 33.50 -37.79 6.15
N HIS A 328 32.48 -37.18 5.58
CA HIS A 328 32.37 -37.04 4.14
C HIS A 328 33.49 -36.17 3.56
N LEU A 329 33.72 -34.98 4.13
CA LEU A 329 34.76 -34.06 3.72
C LEU A 329 36.17 -34.64 3.91
N ASP A 330 36.39 -35.34 5.02
CA ASP A 330 37.65 -36.06 5.30
C ASP A 330 37.94 -37.13 4.23
N ALA A 331 36.90 -37.87 3.79
CA ALA A 331 37.02 -38.84 2.70
C ALA A 331 37.31 -38.18 1.33
N LEU A 332 36.93 -36.92 1.15
CA LEU A 332 37.28 -36.10 -0.02
C LEU A 332 38.65 -35.41 0.11
N ALA A 333 39.37 -35.62 1.22
CA ALA A 333 40.62 -34.95 1.57
C ALA A 333 40.49 -33.42 1.76
N GLU A 334 39.29 -32.93 2.07
CA GLU A 334 39.03 -31.53 2.44
C GLU A 334 39.29 -31.30 3.93
N ASP A 335 40.57 -31.34 4.33
CA ASP A 335 40.99 -31.40 5.74
C ASP A 335 40.50 -30.23 6.60
N VAL A 336 40.50 -29.00 6.06
CA VAL A 336 40.10 -27.79 6.81
C VAL A 336 38.59 -27.78 7.07
N PRO A 337 37.72 -27.89 6.05
CA PRO A 337 36.28 -28.04 6.25
C PRO A 337 35.91 -29.25 7.13
N ALA A 338 36.60 -30.37 6.97
CA ALA A 338 36.37 -31.56 7.78
C ALA A 338 36.64 -31.30 9.28
N LEU A 339 37.75 -30.62 9.59
CA LEU A 339 38.08 -30.25 10.96
C LEU A 339 37.03 -29.32 11.57
N GLU A 340 36.59 -28.29 10.83
CA GLU A 340 35.57 -27.35 11.27
C GLU A 340 34.24 -28.05 11.56
N ALA A 341 33.81 -28.94 10.66
CA ALA A 341 32.60 -29.76 10.86
C ALA A 341 32.71 -30.65 12.10
N TYR A 342 33.86 -31.30 12.34
CA TYR A 342 34.06 -32.11 13.54
C TYR A 342 34.08 -31.31 14.84
N GLU A 343 34.71 -30.13 14.84
CA GLU A 343 34.71 -29.24 16.01
C GLU A 343 33.28 -28.76 16.31
N LYS A 344 32.51 -28.42 15.26
CA LYS A 344 31.10 -28.07 15.39
C LYS A 344 30.26 -29.22 15.95
N ALA A 345 30.48 -30.44 15.46
CA ALA A 345 29.84 -31.64 15.98
C ALA A 345 30.10 -31.84 17.48
N MET A 346 31.34 -31.65 17.93
CA MET A 346 31.75 -31.74 19.34
C MET A 346 31.21 -30.61 20.21
N GLN A 347 31.06 -29.40 19.65
CA GLN A 347 30.45 -28.26 20.33
C GLN A 347 28.97 -28.53 20.65
N LEU A 348 28.24 -29.10 19.69
CA LEU A 348 26.81 -29.43 19.84
C LEU A 348 26.62 -30.68 20.70
N ASN A 349 27.39 -31.74 20.43
CA ASN A 349 27.29 -33.01 21.13
C ASN A 349 28.68 -33.51 21.54
N PRO A 350 29.07 -33.38 22.83
CA PRO A 350 30.35 -33.87 23.33
C PRO A 350 30.58 -35.38 23.15
N ARG A 351 29.52 -36.14 22.84
CA ARG A 351 29.53 -37.58 22.54
C ARG A 351 29.40 -37.89 21.04
N ALA A 352 29.66 -36.94 20.15
CA ALA A 352 29.59 -37.13 18.69
C ALA A 352 30.59 -38.15 18.11
N GLY A 353 31.56 -38.61 18.90
CA GLY A 353 32.46 -39.71 18.52
C GLY A 353 33.60 -39.34 17.56
N VAL A 354 33.88 -38.05 17.34
CA VAL A 354 34.87 -37.57 16.34
C VAL A 354 36.17 -37.04 16.94
N LYS A 355 36.40 -37.24 18.26
CA LYS A 355 37.60 -36.73 18.96
C LYS A 355 38.91 -37.18 18.30
N LYS A 356 39.01 -38.45 17.89
CA LYS A 356 40.21 -38.98 17.22
C LYS A 356 40.44 -38.33 15.85
N ASN A 357 39.37 -38.07 15.10
CA ASN A 357 39.46 -37.39 13.81
C ASN A 357 39.97 -35.96 13.96
N ILE A 358 39.48 -35.21 14.95
CA ILE A 358 39.94 -33.84 15.26
C ILE A 358 41.44 -33.82 15.55
N VAL A 359 41.91 -34.69 16.46
CA VAL A 359 43.34 -34.76 16.82
C VAL A 359 44.20 -35.10 15.60
N ARG A 360 43.77 -36.09 14.79
CA ARG A 360 44.48 -36.46 13.55
C ARG A 360 44.59 -35.29 12.58
N LEU A 361 43.49 -34.56 12.34
CA LEU A 361 43.48 -33.43 11.41
C LEU A 361 44.24 -32.22 11.95
N LYS A 362 44.18 -31.91 13.25
CA LYS A 362 45.00 -30.84 13.86
C LYS A 362 46.48 -31.09 13.70
N ASN A 363 46.92 -32.32 13.93
CA ASN A 363 48.30 -32.72 13.72
C ASN A 363 48.71 -32.60 12.24
N LYS A 364 47.84 -33.06 11.32
CA LYS A 364 48.08 -32.97 9.87
C LYS A 364 48.21 -31.51 9.40
N LEU A 365 47.42 -30.61 9.97
CA LEU A 365 47.37 -29.19 9.60
C LEU A 365 48.35 -28.30 10.40
N GLY A 366 49.13 -28.86 11.33
CA GLY A 366 50.05 -28.09 12.18
C GLY A 366 49.34 -27.15 13.17
N LYS A 367 48.09 -27.43 13.54
CA LYS A 367 47.26 -26.64 14.47
C LYS A 367 47.25 -27.22 15.90
N VAL A 368 48.39 -27.73 16.37
CA VAL A 368 48.54 -28.42 17.68
C VAL A 368 48.19 -27.52 18.85
#